data_AF-A0A7X8LQI4-F1
#
_entry.id   AF-A0A7X8LQI4-F1
#
_cell.length_a   1.000
_cell.length_b   1.000
_cell.length_c   1.000
_cell.angle_alpha   90.00
_cell.angle_beta   90.00
_cell.angle_gamma   90.00
#
_symmetry.space_group_name_H-M   'P 1'
#
loop_
_entity.id
_entity.type
_entity.pdbx_description
1 polymer ?
#
loop_
_entity_poly.entity_id
_entity_poly.type
_entity_poly.pdbx_seq_one_letter_code
_entity_poly.pdbx_strand_id
1 'polypeptide(L)'
;MKRLRKNFAVMLAASVFLACAASARAANIPAPQRIIESATLAPVFEEAAKQLKEGKKPLVIFDIDNTLLYHAYYLGNEPWFGAVYDNYLTPLSKSDPARFVAEERAITWMTVILMLNTPSMLTEDGFTEQIRALQNRGVKMMAQTSRNVLVAEHTIGEMRHFGIDFSASSPFPETFDFVPWEGARPVICSSGAVFGQLQDKGRILLAFMAKSGYRPDSVIFADDSKKNIASVGAALKAADIPYIGVRYNKLDAMMEFYKKPEQLAAARAQLRSYYADGFIMPNEKAQALSKTAPVTVSQELKYLFGPQAEAAK
;
A
#
# COMPACT_ATOMS: atom_id res chain seq x y z
N MET A 1 -51.21 -69.23 -12.26
CA MET A 1 -51.16 -68.01 -11.42
C MET A 1 -51.09 -66.78 -12.32
N LYS A 2 -52.16 -65.98 -12.22
CA LYS A 2 -52.38 -64.57 -12.62
C LYS A 2 -51.34 -63.92 -13.55
N ARG A 3 -51.75 -63.60 -14.80
CA ARG A 3 -52.30 -62.29 -15.25
C ARG A 3 -51.17 -61.42 -15.85
N LEU A 4 -51.31 -60.66 -16.93
CA LEU A 4 -52.41 -60.35 -17.84
C LEU A 4 -51.77 -59.62 -19.05
N ARG A 5 -52.23 -59.95 -20.27
CA ARG A 5 -52.71 -59.07 -21.37
C ARG A 5 -51.90 -57.83 -21.81
N LYS A 6 -51.58 -57.77 -23.12
CA LYS A 6 -52.30 -57.04 -24.22
C LYS A 6 -52.20 -55.52 -24.07
N ASN A 7 -52.07 -54.67 -25.09
CA ASN A 7 -51.98 -54.77 -26.53
C ASN A 7 -51.79 -53.31 -27.01
N PHE A 8 -51.34 -53.18 -28.26
CA PHE A 8 -51.68 -52.11 -29.21
C PHE A 8 -50.90 -50.79 -29.17
N ALA A 9 -50.35 -50.51 -30.35
CA ALA A 9 -49.70 -49.29 -30.77
C ALA A 9 -50.70 -48.13 -30.96
N VAL A 10 -50.25 -46.93 -30.62
CA VAL A 10 -50.75 -45.66 -31.17
C VAL A 10 -49.54 -44.75 -31.34
N MET A 11 -49.27 -44.33 -32.57
CA MET A 11 -48.41 -43.18 -32.89
C MET A 11 -49.04 -41.92 -32.30
N LEU A 12 -48.27 -41.15 -31.52
CA LEU A 12 -48.59 -39.75 -31.26
C LEU A 12 -47.32 -38.92 -31.36
N ALA A 13 -47.35 -37.96 -32.28
CA ALA A 13 -46.33 -36.94 -32.47
C ALA A 13 -46.18 -36.11 -31.18
N ALA A 14 -44.97 -36.07 -30.62
CA ALA A 14 -44.62 -35.14 -29.55
C ALA A 14 -43.65 -34.10 -30.11
N SER A 15 -44.19 -32.93 -30.40
CA SER A 15 -43.47 -31.71 -30.71
C SER A 15 -42.48 -31.41 -29.58
N VAL A 16 -41.19 -31.42 -29.88
CA VAL A 16 -40.15 -30.95 -28.97
C VAL A 16 -40.28 -29.44 -28.88
N PHE A 17 -40.92 -28.95 -27.82
CA PHE A 17 -40.78 -27.56 -27.40
C PHE A 17 -39.34 -27.38 -26.90
N LEU A 18 -38.47 -26.87 -27.77
CA LEU A 18 -37.23 -26.22 -27.35
C LEU A 18 -37.62 -24.93 -26.64
N ALA A 19 -37.81 -24.99 -25.32
CA ALA A 19 -37.85 -23.80 -24.50
C ALA A 19 -36.44 -23.20 -24.49
N CYS A 20 -36.21 -22.23 -25.38
CA CYS A 20 -35.09 -21.29 -25.25
C CYS A 20 -35.22 -20.56 -23.92
N ALA A 21 -34.55 -21.06 -22.88
CA ALA A 21 -34.20 -20.25 -21.73
C ALA A 21 -33.08 -19.30 -22.18
N ALA A 22 -33.44 -18.26 -22.92
CA ALA A 22 -32.61 -17.08 -23.06
C ALA A 22 -32.59 -16.40 -21.68
N SER A 23 -31.66 -16.81 -20.82
CA SER A 23 -31.26 -16.02 -19.67
C SER A 23 -30.73 -14.70 -20.24
N ALA A 24 -31.55 -13.66 -20.21
CA ALA A 24 -31.09 -12.31 -20.49
C ALA A 24 -29.93 -12.04 -19.52
N ARG A 25 -28.70 -12.05 -20.04
CA ARG A 25 -27.58 -11.41 -19.38
C ARG A 25 -27.99 -9.95 -19.28
N ALA A 26 -28.44 -9.52 -18.10
CA ALA A 26 -28.41 -8.11 -17.76
C ALA A 26 -27.02 -7.62 -18.16
N ALA A 27 -26.97 -6.55 -18.96
CA ALA A 27 -25.69 -5.95 -19.30
C ALA A 27 -25.02 -5.61 -17.96
N ASN A 28 -23.93 -6.33 -17.63
CA ASN A 28 -23.14 -6.03 -16.43
C ASN A 28 -22.55 -4.64 -16.64
N ILE A 29 -23.23 -3.61 -16.13
CA ILE A 29 -22.68 -2.27 -16.02
C ILE A 29 -21.54 -2.39 -15.00
N PRO A 30 -20.28 -2.19 -15.38
CA PRO A 30 -19.16 -2.34 -14.45
C PRO A 30 -19.31 -1.41 -13.26
N ALA A 31 -18.92 -1.88 -12.07
CA ALA A 31 -18.90 -1.05 -10.88
C ALA A 31 -18.19 0.31 -11.11
N PRO A 32 -18.77 1.43 -10.66
CA PRO A 32 -18.19 2.76 -10.86
C PRO A 32 -16.75 2.88 -10.35
N GLN A 33 -15.91 3.57 -11.13
CA GLN A 33 -14.51 3.86 -10.79
C GLN A 33 -14.28 5.37 -10.88
N ARG A 34 -13.74 5.98 -9.83
CA ARG A 34 -13.42 7.41 -9.82
C ARG A 34 -12.08 7.65 -9.14
N ILE A 35 -11.29 8.58 -9.67
CA ILE A 35 -10.06 9.06 -9.04
C ILE A 35 -10.19 10.56 -8.78
N ILE A 36 -9.78 11.00 -7.59
CA ILE A 36 -9.74 12.39 -7.14
C ILE A 36 -8.29 12.70 -6.80
N GLU A 37 -7.74 13.75 -7.39
CA GLU A 37 -6.46 14.33 -6.97
C GLU A 37 -6.73 15.36 -5.87
N SER A 38 -6.01 15.29 -4.74
CA SER A 38 -6.26 16.20 -3.61
C SER A 38 -5.01 16.44 -2.77
N ALA A 39 -4.81 17.68 -2.32
CA ALA A 39 -3.76 18.04 -1.37
C ALA A 39 -4.19 17.85 0.11
N THR A 40 -5.44 17.42 0.34
CA THR A 40 -6.00 17.16 1.68
C THR A 40 -6.71 15.81 1.71
N LEU A 41 -6.89 15.25 2.90
CA LEU A 41 -7.68 14.03 3.10
C LEU A 41 -9.21 14.31 3.11
N ALA A 42 -9.64 15.56 3.05
CA ALA A 42 -11.06 15.95 3.10
C ALA A 42 -11.98 15.16 2.16
N PRO A 43 -11.62 14.91 0.87
CA PRO A 43 -12.49 14.15 -0.04
C PRO A 43 -12.78 12.72 0.44
N VAL A 44 -11.87 12.10 1.19
CA VAL A 44 -12.08 10.77 1.78
C VAL A 44 -13.23 10.81 2.77
N PHE A 45 -13.20 11.78 3.69
CA PHE A 45 -14.17 11.92 4.76
C PHE A 45 -15.54 12.39 4.22
N GLU A 46 -15.55 13.31 3.27
CA GLU A 46 -16.75 13.79 2.60
C GLU A 46 -17.48 12.66 1.87
N GLU A 47 -16.73 11.84 1.12
CA GLU A 47 -17.30 10.73 0.36
C GLU A 47 -17.79 9.62 1.29
N ALA A 48 -17.05 9.27 2.33
CA ALA A 48 -17.51 8.31 3.33
C ALA A 48 -18.78 8.79 4.04
N ALA A 49 -18.83 10.07 4.44
CA ALA A 49 -20.00 10.66 5.07
C ALA A 49 -21.21 10.71 4.14
N LYS A 50 -21.00 10.99 2.86
CA LYS A 50 -22.03 10.97 1.81
C LYS A 50 -22.59 9.57 1.63
N GLN A 51 -21.73 8.56 1.47
CA GLN A 51 -22.18 7.18 1.27
C GLN A 51 -22.94 6.63 2.47
N LEU A 52 -22.53 6.97 3.69
CA LEU A 52 -23.31 6.64 4.88
C LEU A 52 -24.72 7.25 4.87
N LYS A 53 -24.87 8.51 4.42
CA LYS A 53 -26.20 9.16 4.28
C LYS A 53 -27.08 8.46 3.24
N GLU A 54 -26.46 7.87 2.22
CA GLU A 54 -27.12 7.05 1.20
C GLU A 54 -27.40 5.61 1.67
N GLY A 55 -27.09 5.26 2.93
CA GLY A 55 -27.30 3.93 3.49
C GLY A 55 -26.25 2.89 3.08
N LYS A 56 -25.16 3.29 2.42
CA LYS A 56 -24.05 2.41 2.02
C LYS A 56 -23.02 2.26 3.15
N LYS A 57 -22.29 1.16 3.13
CA LYS A 57 -21.21 0.82 4.07
C LYS A 57 -19.88 0.73 3.33
N PRO A 58 -19.20 1.87 3.10
CA PRO A 58 -17.88 1.87 2.48
C PRO A 58 -16.83 1.26 3.42
N LEU A 59 -15.80 0.65 2.84
CA LEU A 59 -14.52 0.46 3.50
C LEU A 59 -13.60 1.63 3.14
N VAL A 60 -13.09 2.33 4.15
CA VAL A 60 -12.09 3.39 3.97
C VAL A 60 -10.70 2.84 4.27
N ILE A 61 -9.76 3.05 3.36
CA ILE A 61 -8.39 2.56 3.46
C ILE A 61 -7.43 3.72 3.27
N PHE A 62 -6.45 3.83 4.15
CA PHE A 62 -5.38 4.84 4.05
C PHE A 62 -4.04 4.17 3.86
N ASP A 63 -3.21 4.67 2.95
CA ASP A 63 -1.78 4.46 3.05
C ASP A 63 -1.21 5.17 4.29
N ILE A 64 -0.03 4.74 4.73
CA ILE A 64 0.67 5.35 5.86
C ILE A 64 1.66 6.40 5.35
N ASP A 65 2.70 5.96 4.65
CA ASP A 65 3.80 6.81 4.24
C ASP A 65 3.33 7.86 3.22
N ASN A 66 3.76 9.11 3.43
CA ASN A 66 3.38 10.31 2.70
C ASN A 66 1.87 10.60 2.58
N THR A 67 1.02 9.83 3.27
CA THR A 67 -0.44 9.98 3.26
C THR A 67 -0.98 10.34 4.64
N LEU A 68 -0.69 9.53 5.66
CA LEU A 68 -1.00 9.82 7.07
C LEU A 68 0.23 10.35 7.82
N LEU A 69 1.38 9.71 7.57
CA LEU A 69 2.66 9.99 8.22
C LEU A 69 3.74 10.22 7.18
N TYR A 70 4.73 11.05 7.46
CA TYR A 70 5.89 11.23 6.58
C TYR A 70 7.18 11.41 7.37
N HIS A 71 8.31 11.16 6.70
CA HIS A 71 9.64 11.41 7.22
C HIS A 71 10.25 12.62 6.49
N ALA A 72 10.72 13.62 7.23
CA ALA A 72 11.28 14.84 6.61
C ALA A 72 12.77 14.76 6.29
N TYR A 73 13.47 13.67 6.61
CA TYR A 73 14.90 13.57 6.33
C TYR A 73 15.15 13.26 4.85
N TYR A 74 16.30 13.72 4.32
CA TYR A 74 16.72 13.32 2.97
C TYR A 74 17.11 11.84 2.89
N LEU A 75 17.71 11.30 3.95
CA LEU A 75 18.01 9.88 4.06
C LEU A 75 16.74 9.07 4.37
N GLY A 76 16.54 7.95 3.66
CA GLY A 76 15.45 7.01 3.94
C GLY A 76 14.09 7.38 3.38
N ASN A 77 13.96 8.47 2.61
CA ASN A 77 12.74 8.76 1.86
C ASN A 77 12.69 8.04 0.50
N GLU A 78 11.54 8.13 -0.17
CA GLU A 78 11.30 7.53 -1.48
C GLU A 78 12.30 8.00 -2.56
N PRO A 79 12.58 9.30 -2.73
CA PRO A 79 13.62 9.79 -3.64
C PRO A 79 15.01 9.18 -3.43
N TRP A 80 15.46 9.04 -2.18
CA TRP A 80 16.77 8.46 -1.87
C TRP A 80 16.81 6.96 -2.18
N PHE A 81 15.80 6.20 -1.75
CA PHE A 81 15.70 4.79 -2.12
C PHE A 81 15.62 4.61 -3.63
N GLY A 82 14.80 5.41 -4.32
CA GLY A 82 14.70 5.40 -5.77
C GLY A 82 16.05 5.59 -6.44
N ALA A 83 16.86 6.55 -5.98
CA ALA A 83 18.21 6.76 -6.49
C ALA A 83 19.14 5.54 -6.26
N VAL A 84 19.06 4.86 -5.11
CA VAL A 84 19.83 3.63 -4.86
C VAL A 84 19.38 2.50 -5.78
N TYR A 85 18.07 2.33 -5.99
CA TYR A 85 17.54 1.30 -6.88
C TYR A 85 17.87 1.57 -8.35
N ASP A 86 17.64 2.78 -8.84
CA ASP A 86 17.80 3.11 -10.26
C ASP A 86 19.27 3.11 -10.68
N ASN A 87 20.14 3.67 -9.84
CA ASN A 87 21.56 3.85 -10.19
C ASN A 87 22.43 2.65 -9.86
N TYR A 88 21.97 1.72 -9.00
CA TYR A 88 22.81 0.62 -8.53
C TYR A 88 22.10 -0.74 -8.54
N LEU A 89 21.04 -0.93 -7.76
CA LEU A 89 20.45 -2.27 -7.59
C LEU A 89 19.79 -2.79 -8.88
N THR A 90 19.17 -1.93 -9.68
CA THR A 90 18.53 -2.32 -10.93
C THR A 90 19.56 -2.78 -11.98
N PRO A 91 20.65 -2.04 -12.26
CA PRO A 91 21.76 -2.56 -13.06
C PRO A 91 22.33 -3.87 -12.50
N LEU A 92 22.54 -3.95 -11.18
CA LEU A 92 23.09 -5.13 -10.52
C LEU A 92 22.20 -6.36 -10.68
N SER A 93 20.87 -6.21 -10.62
CA SER A 93 19.92 -7.31 -10.82
C SER A 93 20.09 -8.01 -12.17
N LYS A 94 20.64 -7.32 -13.17
CA LYS A 94 20.89 -7.85 -14.51
C LYS A 94 22.29 -8.43 -14.65
N SER A 95 23.30 -7.82 -14.01
CA SER A 95 24.70 -8.23 -14.15
C SER A 95 25.13 -9.31 -13.16
N ASP A 96 24.61 -9.28 -11.93
CA ASP A 96 24.91 -10.24 -10.86
C ASP A 96 23.67 -10.47 -9.96
N PRO A 97 22.74 -11.35 -10.38
CA PRO A 97 21.52 -11.63 -9.64
C PRO A 97 21.75 -12.16 -8.22
N ALA A 98 22.81 -12.93 -7.99
CA ALA A 98 23.11 -13.50 -6.68
C ALA A 98 23.50 -12.39 -5.69
N ARG A 99 24.36 -11.47 -6.13
CA ARG A 99 24.74 -10.30 -5.34
C ARG A 99 23.57 -9.35 -5.13
N PHE A 100 22.75 -9.12 -6.16
CA PHE A 100 21.52 -8.33 -6.04
C PHE A 100 20.63 -8.82 -4.90
N VAL A 101 20.38 -10.13 -4.79
CA VAL A 101 19.56 -10.69 -3.70
C VAL A 101 20.15 -10.39 -2.31
N ALA A 102 21.47 -10.45 -2.16
CA ALA A 102 22.13 -10.14 -0.89
C ALA A 102 22.03 -8.64 -0.55
N GLU A 103 22.26 -7.77 -1.52
CA GLU A 103 22.25 -6.32 -1.31
C GLU A 103 20.83 -5.75 -1.22
N GLU A 104 19.84 -6.34 -1.90
CA GLU A 104 18.42 -6.03 -1.72
C GLU A 104 17.97 -6.30 -0.26
N ARG A 105 18.47 -7.39 0.34
CA ARG A 105 18.22 -7.66 1.76
C ARG A 105 18.89 -6.63 2.66
N ALA A 106 20.11 -6.20 2.33
CA ALA A 106 20.83 -5.18 3.09
C ALA A 106 20.11 -3.83 3.06
N ILE A 107 19.66 -3.37 1.88
CA ILE A 107 18.89 -2.12 1.79
C ILE A 107 17.54 -2.24 2.50
N THR A 108 16.89 -3.41 2.47
CA THR A 108 15.65 -3.67 3.21
C THR A 108 15.87 -3.56 4.72
N TRP A 109 16.98 -4.12 5.23
CA TRP A 109 17.35 -3.98 6.64
C TRP A 109 17.67 -2.53 7.00
N MET A 110 18.34 -1.79 6.12
CA MET A 110 18.56 -0.36 6.31
C MET A 110 17.24 0.40 6.39
N THR A 111 16.25 0.09 5.54
CA THR A 111 14.90 0.69 5.64
C THR A 111 14.25 0.43 6.99
N VAL A 112 14.32 -0.82 7.48
CA VAL A 112 13.79 -1.18 8.81
C VAL A 112 14.48 -0.35 9.89
N ILE A 113 15.81 -0.30 9.87
CA ILE A 113 16.60 0.45 10.86
C ILE A 113 16.26 1.93 10.84
N LEU A 114 16.20 2.56 9.66
CA LEU A 114 15.88 3.98 9.54
C LEU A 114 14.46 4.26 10.07
N MET A 115 13.47 3.44 9.72
CA MET A 115 12.10 3.59 10.22
C MET A 115 12.00 3.45 11.75
N LEU A 116 12.77 2.55 12.36
CA LEU A 116 12.78 2.37 13.82
C LEU A 116 13.48 3.50 14.58
N ASN A 117 14.30 4.31 13.90
CA ASN A 117 15.17 5.31 14.54
C ASN A 117 14.89 6.75 14.07
N THR A 118 13.86 6.95 13.26
CA THR A 118 13.49 8.28 12.76
C THR A 118 12.07 8.62 13.15
N PRO A 119 11.83 9.85 13.65
CA PRO A 119 10.47 10.27 13.96
C PRO A 119 9.67 10.50 12.68
N SER A 120 8.45 9.97 12.65
CA SER A 120 7.42 10.37 11.70
C SER A 120 6.77 11.70 12.10
N MET A 121 6.12 12.36 11.13
CA MET A 121 5.27 13.53 11.33
C MET A 121 3.91 13.34 10.66
N LEU A 122 2.87 13.99 11.18
CA LEU A 122 1.56 14.03 10.53
C LEU A 122 1.63 14.80 9.21
N THR A 123 1.04 14.24 8.16
CA THR A 123 0.92 14.93 6.87
C THR A 123 -0.05 16.10 6.93
N GLU A 124 -1.10 16.01 7.74
CA GLU A 124 -2.16 17.01 7.91
C GLU A 124 -2.65 17.00 9.36
N ASP A 125 -3.03 18.16 9.89
CA ASP A 125 -3.60 18.27 11.23
C ASP A 125 -5.11 17.97 11.22
N GLY A 126 -5.65 17.53 12.36
CA GLY A 126 -7.11 17.45 12.58
C GLY A 126 -7.86 16.25 11.95
N PHE A 127 -7.25 15.51 11.01
CA PHE A 127 -7.93 14.36 10.40
C PHE A 127 -8.24 13.21 11.39
N THR A 128 -7.54 13.14 12.52
CA THR A 128 -7.74 12.11 13.56
C THR A 128 -9.10 12.23 14.24
N GLU A 129 -9.65 13.43 14.36
CA GLU A 129 -11.02 13.66 14.83
C GLU A 129 -12.04 13.16 13.80
N GLN A 130 -11.76 13.35 12.51
CA GLN A 130 -12.62 12.90 11.42
C GLN A 130 -12.64 11.37 11.32
N ILE A 131 -11.50 10.70 11.51
CA ILE A 131 -11.41 9.23 11.65
C ILE A 131 -12.33 8.77 12.77
N ARG A 132 -12.16 9.29 13.99
CA ARG A 132 -12.98 8.91 15.16
C ARG A 132 -14.47 9.14 14.93
N ALA A 133 -14.83 10.29 14.36
CA ALA A 133 -16.23 10.64 14.08
C ALA A 133 -16.90 9.64 13.11
N LEU A 134 -16.19 9.18 12.08
CA LEU A 134 -16.74 8.20 11.15
C LEU A 134 -16.72 6.77 11.69
N GLN A 135 -15.69 6.39 12.46
CA GLN A 135 -15.66 5.10 13.17
C GLN A 135 -16.84 4.96 14.13
N ASN A 136 -17.17 6.02 14.88
CA ASN A 136 -18.33 6.07 15.78
C ASN A 136 -19.68 5.95 15.03
N ARG A 137 -19.69 6.26 13.74
CA ARG A 137 -20.85 6.08 12.84
C ARG A 137 -20.85 4.70 12.15
N GLY A 138 -19.93 3.81 12.53
CA GLY A 138 -19.86 2.44 12.05
C GLY A 138 -19.11 2.25 10.72
N VAL A 139 -18.39 3.27 10.22
CA VAL A 139 -17.55 3.10 9.02
C VAL A 139 -16.40 2.15 9.34
N LYS A 140 -16.20 1.16 8.46
CA LYS A 140 -15.04 0.28 8.55
C LYS A 140 -13.83 0.99 7.96
N MET A 141 -12.74 1.00 8.72
CA MET A 141 -11.52 1.71 8.35
C MET A 141 -10.28 0.89 8.66
N MET A 142 -9.25 1.04 7.84
CA MET A 142 -7.96 0.40 8.04
C MET A 142 -6.82 1.19 7.38
N ALA A 143 -5.59 0.88 7.77
CA ALA A 143 -4.40 1.28 7.02
C ALA A 143 -3.89 0.14 6.13
N GLN A 144 -3.24 0.48 5.02
CA GLN A 144 -2.54 -0.46 4.16
C GLN A 144 -1.22 0.14 3.65
N THR A 145 -0.10 -0.39 4.13
CA THR A 145 1.24 0.11 3.85
C THR A 145 2.11 -0.91 3.12
N SER A 146 3.11 -0.41 2.40
CA SER A 146 4.18 -1.20 1.81
C SER A 146 5.34 -1.48 2.79
N ARG A 147 5.30 -0.94 4.01
CA ARG A 147 6.30 -1.18 5.07
C ARG A 147 6.52 -2.67 5.33
N ASN A 148 7.73 -2.99 5.80
CA ASN A 148 8.11 -4.34 6.20
C ASN A 148 7.35 -4.75 7.48
N VAL A 149 7.02 -6.04 7.62
CA VAL A 149 6.35 -6.58 8.81
C VAL A 149 7.17 -6.40 10.09
N LEU A 150 8.50 -6.30 9.97
CA LEU A 150 9.42 -6.11 11.10
C LEU A 150 9.27 -4.75 11.79
N VAL A 151 8.66 -3.75 11.14
CA VAL A 151 8.40 -2.43 11.75
C VAL A 151 6.95 -2.25 12.16
N ALA A 152 6.15 -3.33 12.19
CA ALA A 152 4.71 -3.22 12.38
C ALA A 152 4.34 -2.64 13.75
N GLU A 153 4.89 -3.21 14.83
CA GLU A 153 4.62 -2.72 16.18
C GLU A 153 5.07 -1.26 16.38
N HIS A 154 6.25 -0.90 15.85
CA HIS A 154 6.73 0.47 15.88
C HIS A 154 5.78 1.42 15.13
N THR A 155 5.40 1.06 13.89
CA THR A 155 4.48 1.86 13.07
C THR A 155 3.13 2.04 13.74
N ILE A 156 2.58 0.99 14.36
CA ILE A 156 1.33 1.07 15.12
C ILE A 156 1.50 1.99 16.34
N GLY A 157 2.64 1.91 17.03
CA GLY A 157 3.00 2.81 18.12
C GLY A 157 3.04 4.27 17.68
N GLU A 158 3.68 4.57 16.54
CA GLU A 158 3.73 5.90 15.94
C GLU A 158 2.34 6.43 15.58
N MET A 159 1.51 5.60 14.92
CA MET A 159 0.13 5.96 14.59
C MET A 159 -0.67 6.31 15.83
N ARG A 160 -0.57 5.48 16.89
CA ARG A 160 -1.24 5.74 18.17
C ARG A 160 -0.72 6.99 18.88
N HIS A 161 0.58 7.26 18.79
CA HIS A 161 1.17 8.50 19.31
C HIS A 161 0.51 9.74 18.72
N PHE A 162 0.16 9.69 17.43
CA PHE A 162 -0.59 10.74 16.74
C PHE A 162 -2.13 10.61 16.87
N GLY A 163 -2.64 9.70 17.69
CA GLY A 163 -4.08 9.50 17.89
C GLY A 163 -4.79 8.81 16.73
N ILE A 164 -4.05 8.09 15.88
CA ILE A 164 -4.59 7.25 14.80
C ILE A 164 -4.70 5.82 15.32
N ASP A 165 -5.92 5.29 15.37
CA ASP A 165 -6.17 3.91 15.74
C ASP A 165 -7.29 3.32 14.87
N PHE A 166 -6.99 2.23 14.16
CA PHE A 166 -7.96 1.54 13.31
C PHE A 166 -8.45 0.20 13.90
N SER A 167 -7.91 -0.23 15.04
CA SER A 167 -8.17 -1.55 15.65
C SER A 167 -9.67 -1.83 15.84
N ALA A 168 -10.42 -0.87 16.37
CA ALA A 168 -11.86 -1.02 16.63
C ALA A 168 -12.73 -1.02 15.36
N SER A 169 -12.21 -0.52 14.24
CA SER A 169 -12.97 -0.31 13.00
C SER A 169 -12.54 -1.17 11.82
N SER A 170 -11.42 -1.88 11.95
CA SER A 170 -10.94 -2.76 10.90
C SER A 170 -11.98 -3.85 10.60
N PRO A 171 -12.20 -4.20 9.32
CA PRO A 171 -13.04 -5.34 8.97
C PRO A 171 -12.31 -6.68 9.16
N PHE A 172 -11.00 -6.67 9.42
CA PHE A 172 -10.18 -7.88 9.51
C PHE A 172 -9.88 -8.25 10.96
N PRO A 173 -9.68 -9.56 11.26
CA PRO A 173 -9.32 -10.00 12.60
C PRO A 173 -8.04 -9.35 13.13
N GLU A 174 -7.98 -9.15 14.44
CA GLU A 174 -6.78 -8.65 15.11
C GLU A 174 -5.66 -9.69 15.05
N THR A 175 -4.46 -9.27 14.64
CA THR A 175 -3.27 -10.10 14.44
C THR A 175 -3.53 -11.29 13.52
N PHE A 176 -3.50 -11.01 12.21
CA PHE A 176 -3.81 -11.96 11.16
C PHE A 176 -2.70 -12.00 10.10
N ASP A 177 -1.94 -13.09 10.04
CA ASP A 177 -0.88 -13.29 9.05
C ASP A 177 -1.12 -14.48 8.12
N PHE A 178 -0.68 -14.34 6.88
CA PHE A 178 -0.70 -15.44 5.90
C PHE A 178 0.18 -15.10 4.68
N VAL A 179 0.45 -16.13 3.87
CA VAL A 179 1.05 -15.97 2.54
C VAL A 179 -0.09 -15.84 1.52
N PRO A 180 -0.26 -14.69 0.85
CA PRO A 180 -1.49 -14.40 0.10
C PRO A 180 -1.59 -15.13 -1.25
N TRP A 181 -0.48 -15.56 -1.82
CA TRP A 181 -0.41 -16.44 -2.99
C TRP A 181 0.95 -17.15 -3.04
N GLU A 182 1.09 -18.18 -3.86
CA GLU A 182 2.36 -18.89 -4.05
C GLU A 182 3.48 -17.94 -4.51
N GLY A 183 4.63 -17.98 -3.83
CA GLY A 183 5.77 -17.09 -4.09
C GLY A 183 5.63 -15.68 -3.50
N ALA A 184 4.53 -15.35 -2.81
CA ALA A 184 4.37 -14.10 -2.09
C ALA A 184 5.21 -14.05 -0.80
N ARG A 185 5.51 -12.83 -0.34
CA ARG A 185 5.97 -12.62 1.04
C ARG A 185 4.78 -12.66 2.01
N PRO A 186 4.96 -13.16 3.25
CA PRO A 186 3.91 -13.10 4.26
C PRO A 186 3.41 -11.68 4.48
N VAL A 187 2.11 -11.51 4.64
CA VAL A 187 1.49 -10.24 5.02
C VAL A 187 0.87 -10.37 6.40
N ILE A 188 0.80 -9.27 7.13
CA ILE A 188 0.13 -9.25 8.44
C ILE A 188 -0.88 -8.11 8.49
N CYS A 189 -2.00 -8.33 9.18
CA CYS A 189 -2.86 -7.27 9.71
C CYS A 189 -2.69 -7.23 11.22
N SER A 190 -2.35 -6.06 11.77
CA SER A 190 -2.28 -5.85 13.21
C SER A 190 -2.82 -4.47 13.56
N SER A 191 -3.65 -4.39 14.61
CA SER A 191 -4.30 -3.15 15.07
C SER A 191 -4.97 -2.35 13.94
N GLY A 192 -5.57 -3.05 12.97
CA GLY A 192 -6.24 -2.44 11.81
C GLY A 192 -5.31 -1.88 10.72
N ALA A 193 -4.01 -2.21 10.73
CA ALA A 193 -3.06 -1.88 9.68
C ALA A 193 -2.56 -3.15 8.97
N VAL A 194 -2.60 -3.16 7.63
CA VAL A 194 -2.07 -4.23 6.78
C VAL A 194 -0.68 -3.87 6.28
N PHE A 195 0.30 -4.75 6.52
CA PHE A 195 1.69 -4.60 6.08
C PHE A 195 1.96 -5.52 4.89
N GLY A 196 2.07 -4.90 3.71
CA GLY A 196 2.15 -5.58 2.42
C GLY A 196 3.55 -5.95 1.94
N GLN A 197 4.61 -5.47 2.58
CA GLN A 197 6.01 -5.71 2.21
C GLN A 197 6.31 -5.43 0.73
N LEU A 198 6.04 -4.21 0.25
CA LEU A 198 6.25 -3.77 -1.15
C LEU A 198 5.47 -4.56 -2.23
N GLN A 199 4.55 -5.44 -1.85
CA GLN A 199 3.73 -6.19 -2.81
C GLN A 199 2.56 -5.34 -3.33
N ASP A 200 1.91 -5.80 -4.40
CA ASP A 200 0.78 -5.10 -5.02
C ASP A 200 -0.40 -4.92 -4.05
N LYS A 201 -0.75 -3.66 -3.74
CA LYS A 201 -1.78 -3.33 -2.73
C LYS A 201 -3.17 -3.83 -3.13
N GLY A 202 -3.53 -3.75 -4.40
CA GLY A 202 -4.82 -4.26 -4.89
C GLY A 202 -4.96 -5.77 -4.67
N ARG A 203 -3.94 -6.55 -5.02
CA ARG A 203 -3.91 -8.01 -4.81
C ARG A 203 -3.94 -8.37 -3.33
N ILE A 204 -3.18 -7.66 -2.50
CA ILE A 204 -3.21 -7.87 -1.04
C ILE A 204 -4.62 -7.62 -0.49
N LEU A 205 -5.25 -6.51 -0.87
CA LEU A 205 -6.60 -6.17 -0.41
C LEU A 205 -7.60 -7.27 -0.75
N LEU A 206 -7.60 -7.75 -2.00
CA LEU A 206 -8.47 -8.85 -2.41
C LEU A 206 -8.17 -10.15 -1.65
N ALA A 207 -6.90 -10.44 -1.35
CA ALA A 207 -6.52 -11.62 -0.57
C ALA A 207 -7.08 -11.55 0.86
N PHE A 208 -7.01 -10.39 1.53
CA PHE A 208 -7.62 -10.20 2.84
C PHE A 208 -9.16 -10.28 2.80
N MET A 209 -9.80 -9.70 1.79
CA MET A 209 -11.26 -9.80 1.60
C MET A 209 -11.69 -11.26 1.42
N ALA A 210 -11.02 -11.99 0.53
CA ALA A 210 -11.31 -13.40 0.27
C ALA A 210 -11.11 -14.26 1.52
N LYS A 211 -10.03 -14.02 2.26
CA LYS A 211 -9.68 -14.80 3.44
C LYS A 211 -10.60 -14.53 4.64
N SER A 212 -11.08 -13.28 4.80
CA SER A 212 -12.01 -12.90 5.87
C SER A 212 -13.49 -13.11 5.52
N GLY A 213 -13.81 -13.27 4.24
CA GLY A 213 -15.19 -13.26 3.75
C GLY A 213 -15.85 -11.88 3.79
N TYR A 214 -15.09 -10.82 4.09
CA TYR A 214 -15.61 -9.45 4.13
C TYR A 214 -15.69 -8.85 2.73
N ARG A 215 -16.85 -8.26 2.41
CA ARG A 215 -17.08 -7.52 1.16
C ARG A 215 -17.82 -6.20 1.45
N PRO A 216 -17.24 -5.03 1.14
CA PRO A 216 -17.91 -3.75 1.33
C PRO A 216 -18.82 -3.39 0.15
N ASP A 217 -19.69 -2.39 0.34
CA ASP A 217 -20.51 -1.82 -0.73
C ASP A 217 -19.68 -1.01 -1.73
N SER A 218 -18.56 -0.45 -1.25
CA SER A 218 -17.59 0.32 -2.02
C SER A 218 -16.26 0.40 -1.25
N VAL A 219 -15.20 0.83 -1.93
CA VAL A 219 -13.93 1.17 -1.29
C VAL A 219 -13.56 2.61 -1.61
N ILE A 220 -13.16 3.34 -0.56
CA ILE A 220 -12.51 4.65 -0.67
C ILE A 220 -11.06 4.45 -0.23
N PHE A 221 -10.10 4.69 -1.13
CA PHE A 221 -8.68 4.47 -0.87
C PHE A 221 -7.89 5.77 -1.02
N ALA A 222 -7.11 6.13 -0.01
CA ALA A 222 -6.20 7.27 -0.06
C ALA A 222 -4.74 6.81 -0.07
N ASP A 223 -3.96 7.31 -1.02
CA ASP A 223 -2.56 6.92 -1.20
C ASP A 223 -1.83 8.03 -1.98
N ASP A 224 -0.55 8.25 -1.69
CA ASP A 224 0.30 9.23 -2.39
C ASP A 224 0.94 8.66 -3.66
N SER A 225 0.67 7.42 -4.03
CA SER A 225 1.21 6.80 -5.23
C SER A 225 0.13 6.62 -6.28
N LYS A 226 0.32 7.24 -7.45
CA LYS A 226 -0.56 7.02 -8.62
C LYS A 226 -0.63 5.55 -9.02
N LYS A 227 0.48 4.83 -8.86
CA LYS A 227 0.58 3.39 -9.12
C LYS A 227 -0.32 2.59 -8.18
N ASN A 228 -0.30 2.89 -6.88
CA ASN A 228 -1.14 2.19 -5.91
C ASN A 228 -2.63 2.51 -6.13
N ILE A 229 -2.96 3.78 -6.38
CA ILE A 229 -4.34 4.20 -6.73
C ILE A 229 -4.85 3.43 -7.95
N ALA A 230 -4.01 3.24 -8.98
CA ALA A 230 -4.37 2.47 -10.17
C ALA A 230 -4.46 0.96 -9.90
N SER A 231 -3.51 0.39 -9.14
CA SER A 231 -3.47 -1.02 -8.76
C SER A 231 -4.72 -1.44 -7.98
N VAL A 232 -5.08 -0.68 -6.94
CA VAL A 232 -6.29 -0.94 -6.14
C VAL A 232 -7.55 -0.78 -6.98
N GLY A 233 -7.64 0.27 -7.79
CA GLY A 233 -8.77 0.46 -8.71
C GLY A 233 -8.94 -0.69 -9.71
N ALA A 234 -7.85 -1.17 -10.31
CA ALA A 234 -7.88 -2.30 -11.22
C ALA A 234 -8.35 -3.59 -10.53
N ALA A 235 -7.86 -3.86 -9.32
CA ALA A 235 -8.25 -5.01 -8.52
C ALA A 235 -9.75 -4.96 -8.14
N LEU A 236 -10.25 -3.81 -7.68
CA LEU A 236 -11.64 -3.65 -7.29
C LEU A 236 -12.60 -3.65 -8.47
N LYS A 237 -12.20 -3.09 -9.62
CA LYS A 237 -12.94 -3.21 -10.87
C LYS A 237 -13.10 -4.68 -11.27
N ALA A 238 -12.03 -5.48 -11.17
CA ALA A 238 -12.10 -6.92 -11.46
C ALA A 238 -12.99 -7.70 -10.48
N ALA A 239 -13.11 -7.21 -9.23
CA ALA A 239 -13.99 -7.77 -8.20
C ALA A 239 -15.42 -7.19 -8.22
N ASP A 240 -15.74 -6.33 -9.19
CA ASP A 240 -17.01 -5.60 -9.30
C ASP A 240 -17.39 -4.83 -8.01
N ILE A 241 -16.40 -4.15 -7.43
CA ILE A 241 -16.55 -3.30 -6.24
C ILE A 241 -16.41 -1.83 -6.66
N PRO A 242 -17.40 -0.96 -6.37
CA PRO A 242 -17.29 0.47 -6.62
C PRO A 242 -16.08 1.07 -5.90
N TYR A 243 -15.33 1.92 -6.59
CA TYR A 243 -14.05 2.42 -6.12
C TYR A 243 -13.91 3.93 -6.28
N ILE A 244 -13.38 4.56 -5.23
CA ILE A 244 -12.98 5.95 -5.23
C ILE A 244 -11.54 6.02 -4.72
N GLY A 245 -10.61 6.27 -5.63
CA GLY A 245 -9.22 6.56 -5.28
C GLY A 245 -9.03 8.05 -5.01
N VAL A 246 -8.46 8.41 -3.88
CA VAL A 246 -8.02 9.76 -3.56
C VAL A 246 -6.49 9.77 -3.62
N ARG A 247 -5.95 10.26 -4.75
CA ARG A 247 -4.51 10.47 -4.88
C ARG A 247 -4.12 11.69 -4.05
N TYR A 248 -3.50 11.43 -2.90
CA TYR A 248 -3.10 12.47 -1.96
C TYR A 248 -1.77 13.08 -2.41
N ASN A 249 -1.73 14.37 -2.77
CA ASN A 249 -0.59 14.99 -3.45
C ASN A 249 0.09 16.12 -2.67
N LYS A 250 -0.20 16.26 -1.36
CA LYS A 250 0.37 17.33 -0.52
C LYS A 250 1.90 17.36 -0.54
N LEU A 251 2.54 16.19 -0.55
CA LEU A 251 3.99 16.06 -0.44
C LEU A 251 4.71 15.92 -1.78
N ASP A 252 4.00 15.93 -2.91
CA ASP A 252 4.59 15.75 -4.25
C ASP A 252 5.71 16.78 -4.50
N ALA A 253 5.48 18.06 -4.19
CA ALA A 253 6.49 19.11 -4.36
C ALA A 253 7.73 18.90 -3.48
N MET A 254 7.55 18.36 -2.27
CA MET A 254 8.66 18.02 -1.38
C MET A 254 9.45 16.83 -1.91
N MET A 255 8.78 15.78 -2.39
CA MET A 255 9.43 14.61 -2.98
C MET A 255 10.20 14.98 -4.25
N GLU A 256 9.64 15.84 -5.12
CA GLU A 256 10.36 16.36 -6.29
C GLU A 256 11.56 17.23 -5.90
N PHE A 257 11.45 18.02 -4.83
CA PHE A 257 12.60 18.76 -4.32
C PHE A 257 13.70 17.82 -3.80
N TYR A 258 13.34 16.70 -3.16
CA TYR A 258 14.28 15.75 -2.57
C TYR A 258 15.02 14.90 -3.62
N LYS A 259 14.51 14.81 -4.85
CA LYS A 259 15.18 14.13 -5.98
C LYS A 259 16.41 14.87 -6.52
N LYS A 260 16.56 16.15 -6.19
CA LYS A 260 17.64 16.98 -6.74
C LYS A 260 19.02 16.51 -6.25
N PRO A 261 20.09 16.66 -7.06
CA PRO A 261 21.43 16.17 -6.71
C PRO A 261 21.96 16.69 -5.37
N GLU A 262 21.63 17.93 -5.00
CA GLU A 262 22.06 18.54 -3.74
C GLU A 262 21.44 17.85 -2.52
N GLN A 263 20.16 17.46 -2.60
CA GLN A 263 19.45 16.75 -1.54
C GLN A 263 19.93 15.29 -1.45
N LEU A 264 20.18 14.63 -2.58
CA LEU A 264 20.82 13.31 -2.58
C LEU A 264 22.26 13.36 -2.04
N ALA A 265 23.01 14.45 -2.27
CA ALA A 265 24.31 14.67 -1.63
C ALA A 265 24.20 14.87 -0.11
N ALA A 266 23.16 15.57 0.34
CA ALA A 266 22.86 15.73 1.76
C ALA A 266 22.43 14.40 2.41
N ALA A 267 21.64 13.56 1.74
CA ALA A 267 21.28 12.23 2.21
C ALA A 267 22.50 11.34 2.47
N ARG A 268 23.51 11.40 1.59
CA ARG A 268 24.80 10.70 1.78
C ARG A 268 25.57 11.21 2.99
N ALA A 269 25.53 12.52 3.25
CA ALA A 269 26.13 13.11 4.45
C ALA A 269 25.39 12.67 5.73
N GLN A 270 24.06 12.57 5.68
CA GLN A 270 23.24 11.98 6.73
C GLN A 270 23.61 10.53 6.98
N LEU A 271 23.78 9.72 5.93
CA LEU A 271 24.15 8.30 6.07
C LEU A 271 25.49 8.14 6.79
N ARG A 272 26.50 8.93 6.39
CA ARG A 272 27.81 8.91 7.06
C ARG A 272 27.69 9.24 8.56
N SER A 273 26.92 10.26 8.91
CA SER A 273 26.75 10.64 10.32
C SER A 273 25.89 9.63 11.09
N TYR A 274 24.89 9.03 10.45
CA TYR A 274 24.13 7.94 11.07
C TYR A 274 25.05 6.77 11.45
N TYR A 275 25.98 6.38 10.58
CA TYR A 275 26.97 5.34 10.88
C TYR A 275 27.98 5.73 11.96
N ALA A 276 28.32 7.02 12.08
CA ALA A 276 29.29 7.49 13.07
C ALA A 276 28.65 7.71 14.45
N ASP A 277 27.45 8.28 14.47
CA ASP A 277 26.85 8.90 15.65
C ASP A 277 25.54 8.19 16.09
N GLY A 278 24.95 7.34 15.24
CA GLY A 278 23.67 6.68 15.49
C GLY A 278 22.43 7.56 15.29
N PHE A 279 22.60 8.82 14.84
CA PHE A 279 21.50 9.78 14.65
C PHE A 279 21.52 10.40 13.25
N ILE A 280 20.33 10.64 12.69
CA ILE A 280 20.21 11.39 11.43
C ILE A 280 20.20 12.88 11.73
N MET A 281 21.19 13.61 11.22
CA MET A 281 21.25 15.06 11.38
C MET A 281 20.13 15.78 10.61
N PRO A 282 19.70 16.98 11.05
CA PRO A 282 18.75 17.81 10.30
C PRO A 282 19.22 18.12 8.87
N ASN A 283 18.27 18.34 7.98
CA ASN A 283 18.50 18.55 6.55
C ASN A 283 19.41 19.76 6.26
N GLU A 284 19.26 20.86 7.00
CA GLU A 284 20.08 22.07 6.82
C GLU A 284 21.55 21.79 7.13
N LYS A 285 21.81 21.04 8.20
CA LYS A 285 23.17 20.62 8.58
C LYS A 285 23.76 19.67 7.53
N ALA A 286 22.94 18.74 7.03
CA ALA A 286 23.34 17.80 5.99
C ALA A 286 23.72 18.51 4.68
N GLN A 287 22.96 19.54 4.28
CA GLN A 287 23.27 20.35 3.10
C GLN A 287 24.53 21.19 3.28
N ALA A 288 24.77 21.76 4.46
CA ALA A 288 26.01 22.48 4.72
C ALA A 288 27.20 21.53 4.65
N LEU A 289 27.07 20.34 5.25
CA LEU A 289 28.13 19.34 5.29
C LEU A 289 28.40 18.71 3.92
N SER A 290 27.39 18.54 3.07
CA SER A 290 27.58 17.98 1.73
C SER A 290 28.42 18.88 0.82
N LYS A 291 28.47 20.20 1.11
CA LYS A 291 29.31 21.17 0.39
C LYS A 291 30.76 21.18 0.88
N THR A 292 30.98 21.00 2.18
CA THR A 292 32.32 21.12 2.79
C THR A 292 33.04 19.79 2.96
N ALA A 293 32.30 18.69 3.11
CA ALA A 293 32.84 17.34 3.29
C ALA A 293 31.96 16.32 2.53
N PRO A 294 31.93 16.40 1.18
CA PRO A 294 31.04 15.57 0.35
C PRO A 294 31.30 14.07 0.56
N VAL A 295 30.21 13.30 0.51
CA VAL A 295 30.25 11.83 0.51
C VAL A 295 29.90 11.39 -0.90
N THR A 296 30.79 10.66 -1.57
CA THR A 296 30.59 10.15 -2.94
C THR A 296 29.55 9.02 -2.98
N VAL A 297 29.01 8.73 -4.17
CA VAL A 297 28.12 7.56 -4.37
C VAL A 297 28.84 6.25 -4.02
N SER A 298 30.12 6.10 -4.37
CA SER A 298 30.89 4.90 -4.00
C SER A 298 31.01 4.74 -2.48
N GLN A 299 31.18 5.84 -1.73
CA GLN A 299 31.20 5.78 -0.26
C GLN A 299 29.84 5.40 0.31
N GLU A 300 28.74 5.95 -0.23
CA GLU A 300 27.37 5.55 0.12
C GLU A 300 27.14 4.05 -0.07
N LEU A 301 27.49 3.51 -1.24
CA LEU A 301 27.35 2.08 -1.51
C LEU A 301 28.17 1.24 -0.52
N LYS A 302 29.37 1.71 -0.14
CA LYS A 302 30.18 1.03 0.88
C LYS A 302 29.56 1.06 2.28
N TYR A 303 28.90 2.16 2.65
CA TYR A 303 28.11 2.21 3.88
C TYR A 303 26.93 1.24 3.83
N LEU A 304 26.24 1.12 2.69
CA LEU A 304 25.04 0.28 2.58
C LEU A 304 25.35 -1.22 2.46
N PHE A 305 26.38 -1.57 1.67
CA PHE A 305 26.58 -2.93 1.17
C PHE A 305 27.97 -3.49 1.49
N GLY A 306 28.88 -2.69 2.04
CA GLY A 306 30.24 -3.10 2.40
C GLY A 306 31.29 -2.76 1.33
N PRO A 307 32.58 -3.05 1.60
CA PRO A 307 33.72 -2.55 0.84
C PRO A 307 33.75 -2.97 -0.64
N GLN A 308 33.12 -4.09 -0.99
CA GLN A 308 32.99 -4.62 -2.35
C GLN A 308 31.99 -3.86 -3.23
N ALA A 309 31.27 -2.88 -2.69
CA ALA A 309 30.28 -2.09 -3.39
C ALA A 309 30.91 -0.95 -4.19
N GLU A 310 30.77 -1.02 -5.52
CA GLU A 310 31.23 -0.01 -6.46
C GLU A 310 30.13 0.33 -7.45
N ALA A 311 30.00 1.61 -7.80
CA ALA A 311 29.03 2.06 -8.78
C ALA A 311 29.31 1.39 -10.14
N ALA A 312 28.25 1.12 -10.91
CA ALA A 312 28.42 0.72 -12.30
C ALA A 312 29.21 1.81 -13.05
N LYS A 313 30.23 1.40 -13.81
CA LYS A 313 31.00 2.30 -14.67
C LYS A 313 30.17 2.77 -15.86
#